data_AF-A0A816VIK5-F1
#
_entry.id   AF-A0A816VIK5-F1
#
_cell.length_a   1.000
_cell.length_b   1.000
_cell.length_c   1.000
_cell.angle_alpha   90.00
_cell.angle_beta   90.00
_cell.angle_gamma   90.00
#
_symmetry.space_group_name_H-M   'P 1'
#
loop_
_entity.id
_entity.type
_entity.pdbx_description
1 polymer ?
#
loop_
_entity_poly.entity_id
_entity_poly.type
_entity_poly.pdbx_seq_one_letter_code
_entity_poly.pdbx_strand_id
1 'polypeptide(L)'
;MLHLAFHSRFNRRVQINHPNIWSFIKLLQGEENRFHHTYVQFMADLGTRSKQAKTIAIQRRMDKLGERYYDGAINAMEYLDGLSFVVAKGKK
;
A
#
# COMPACT_ATOMS: atom_id res chain seq x y z
N MET A 1 8.77 -15.60 -13.99
CA MET A 1 8.70 -15.74 -15.46
C MET A 1 8.99 -14.44 -16.24
N LEU A 2 8.57 -13.24 -15.80
CA LEU A 2 8.72 -12.00 -16.57
C LEU A 2 10.17 -11.51 -16.82
N HIS A 3 11.08 -11.73 -15.87
CA HIS A 3 12.50 -11.31 -15.99
C HIS A 3 13.25 -12.06 -17.10
N LEU A 4 12.97 -13.36 -17.28
CA LEU A 4 13.55 -14.19 -18.35
C LEU A 4 13.15 -13.69 -19.75
N ALA A 5 11.92 -13.21 -19.90
CA ALA A 5 11.42 -12.70 -21.17
C ALA A 5 12.03 -11.35 -21.56
N PHE A 6 12.36 -10.48 -20.60
CA PHE A 6 13.11 -9.25 -20.88
C PHE A 6 14.56 -9.57 -21.28
N HIS A 7 15.24 -10.41 -20.50
CA HIS A 7 16.62 -10.82 -20.74
C HIS A 7 16.79 -11.46 -22.12
N SER A 8 15.90 -12.37 -22.50
CA SER A 8 15.89 -12.99 -23.84
C SER A 8 15.69 -11.95 -24.95
N ARG A 9 14.73 -11.02 -24.78
CA ARG A 9 14.44 -9.96 -25.75
C ARG A 9 15.55 -8.92 -25.86
N PHE A 10 16.29 -8.67 -24.79
CA PHE A 10 17.46 -7.80 -24.75
C PHE A 10 18.64 -8.46 -25.46
N ASN A 11 19.02 -9.68 -25.07
CA ASN A 11 20.12 -10.41 -25.67
C ASN A 11 19.94 -10.61 -27.17
N ARG A 12 18.72 -10.95 -27.60
CA ARG A 12 18.38 -11.06 -29.03
C ARG A 12 18.61 -9.79 -29.82
N ARG A 13 18.50 -8.60 -29.22
CA ARG A 13 18.73 -7.30 -29.90
C ARG A 13 20.19 -6.88 -29.88
N VAL A 14 20.94 -7.25 -28.84
CA VAL A 14 22.37 -6.96 -28.70
C VAL A 14 23.22 -7.83 -29.64
N GLN A 15 22.80 -9.06 -29.89
CA GLN A 15 23.52 -10.03 -30.73
C GLN A 15 23.35 -9.81 -32.25
N ILE A 16 22.63 -8.77 -32.69
CA ILE A 16 22.41 -8.49 -34.11
C ILE A 16 23.58 -7.66 -34.64
N ASN A 17 24.18 -8.05 -35.77
CA ASN A 17 25.31 -7.36 -36.41
C ASN A 17 25.01 -5.89 -36.76
N HIS A 18 23.74 -5.56 -37.01
CA HIS A 18 23.22 -4.19 -37.21
C HIS A 18 21.99 -3.95 -36.33
N PRO A 19 22.19 -3.60 -35.04
CA PRO A 19 21.09 -3.46 -34.10
C PRO A 19 20.28 -2.20 -34.41
N ASN A 20 18.96 -2.35 -34.51
CA ASN A 20 18.07 -1.21 -34.61
C ASN A 20 17.99 -0.50 -33.25
N ILE A 21 18.73 0.61 -33.12
CA ILE A 21 18.84 1.41 -31.89
C ILE A 21 17.46 1.83 -31.37
N TRP A 22 16.53 2.23 -32.24
CA TRP A 22 15.17 2.60 -31.83
C TRP A 22 14.39 1.44 -31.21
N SER A 23 14.59 0.23 -31.72
CA SER A 23 13.96 -0.97 -31.14
C SER A 23 14.51 -1.31 -29.76
N PHE A 24 15.76 -0.92 -29.48
CA PHE A 24 16.42 -1.09 -28.19
C PHE A 24 15.94 -0.05 -27.18
N ILE A 25 15.87 1.22 -27.59
CA ILE A 25 15.30 2.32 -26.78
C ILE A 25 13.86 1.99 -26.38
N LYS A 26 13.02 1.55 -27.32
CA LYS A 26 11.63 1.15 -27.02
C LYS A 26 11.54 -0.01 -26.01
N LEU A 27 12.47 -0.95 -26.07
CA LEU A 27 12.51 -2.06 -25.12
C LEU A 27 12.87 -1.57 -23.71
N LEU A 28 13.86 -0.68 -23.59
CA LEU A 28 14.26 -0.10 -22.31
C LEU A 28 13.13 0.75 -21.70
N GLN A 29 12.52 1.63 -22.50
CA GLN A 29 11.38 2.45 -22.05
C GLN A 29 10.19 1.60 -21.62
N GLY A 30 9.91 0.49 -22.32
CA GLY A 30 8.86 -0.44 -21.93
C GLY A 30 9.13 -1.11 -20.58
N GLU A 31 10.40 -1.43 -20.30
CA GLU A 31 10.79 -2.02 -19.02
C GLU A 31 10.76 -1.00 -17.88
N GLU A 32 11.23 0.22 -18.13
CA GLU A 32 11.14 1.35 -17.19
C GLU A 32 9.69 1.63 -16.78
N ASN A 33 8.78 1.73 -17.75
CA ASN A 33 7.34 1.91 -17.48
C ASN A 33 6.78 0.75 -16.63
N ARG A 34 7.20 -0.49 -16.90
CA ARG A 34 6.78 -1.65 -16.10
C ARG A 34 7.26 -1.53 -14.66
N PHE A 35 8.53 -1.17 -14.44
CA PHE A 35 9.06 -0.94 -13.10
C PHE A 35 8.34 0.19 -12.39
N HIS A 36 8.06 1.29 -13.09
CA HIS A 36 7.31 2.42 -12.55
C HIS A 36 5.90 2.01 -12.10
N HIS A 37 5.16 1.25 -12.91
CA HIS A 37 3.84 0.75 -12.53
C HIS A 37 3.89 -0.17 -11.30
N THR A 38 4.84 -1.12 -11.26
CA THR A 38 5.01 -2.00 -10.09
C THR A 38 5.37 -1.21 -8.84
N TYR A 39 6.24 -0.21 -8.97
CA TYR A 39 6.63 0.67 -7.87
C TYR A 39 5.43 1.48 -7.35
N VAL A 40 4.63 2.07 -8.24
CA VAL A 40 3.42 2.81 -7.87
C VAL A 40 2.42 1.89 -7.16
N GLN A 41 2.20 0.67 -7.66
CA GLN A 41 1.32 -0.31 -7.01
C GLN A 41 1.81 -0.70 -5.61
N PHE A 42 3.12 -0.93 -5.47
CA PHE A 42 3.73 -1.25 -4.19
C PHE A 42 3.60 -0.09 -3.19
N MET A 43 3.86 1.14 -3.63
CA MET A 43 3.71 2.33 -2.81
C MET A 43 2.24 2.59 -2.44
N ALA A 44 1.31 2.34 -3.36
CA ALA A 44 -0.12 2.40 -3.07
C ALA A 44 -0.52 1.36 -2.00
N ASP A 45 -0.03 0.12 -2.11
CA ASP A 45 -0.32 -0.96 -1.16
C ASP A 45 0.23 -0.64 0.25
N LEU A 46 1.44 -0.09 0.34
CA LEU A 46 2.01 0.41 1.60
C LEU A 46 1.12 1.49 2.25
N GLY A 47 0.62 2.43 1.44
CA GLY A 47 -0.32 3.46 1.89
C GLY A 47 -1.63 2.89 2.43
N THR A 48 -2.20 1.88 1.77
CA THR A 48 -3.45 1.22 2.22
C THR A 48 -3.26 0.38 3.47
N ARG A 49 -2.16 -0.38 3.60
CA ARG A 49 -1.87 -1.18 4.80
C ARG A 49 -1.73 -0.30 6.05
N SER A 50 -1.06 0.84 5.92
CA SER A 50 -0.93 1.83 7.01
C SER A 50 -2.29 2.38 7.46
N LYS A 51 -3.18 2.71 6.51
CA LYS A 51 -4.54 3.16 6.80
C LYS A 51 -5.37 2.06 7.49
N GLN A 52 -5.32 0.82 7.00
CA GLN A 52 -6.00 -0.32 7.61
C GLN A 52 -5.54 -0.55 9.06
N ALA A 53 -4.23 -0.51 9.32
CA ALA A 53 -3.69 -0.67 10.67
C ALA A 53 -4.20 0.42 11.63
N LYS A 54 -4.29 1.67 11.17
CA LYS A 54 -4.90 2.77 11.96
C LYS A 54 -6.37 2.51 12.27
N THR A 55 -7.16 2.09 11.27
CA THR A 55 -8.58 1.76 11.45
C THR A 55 -8.78 0.63 12.46
N ILE A 56 -7.99 -0.45 12.37
CA ILE A 56 -8.06 -1.58 13.32
C ILE A 56 -7.71 -1.11 14.74
N ALA A 57 -6.71 -0.24 14.89
CA ALA A 57 -6.34 0.29 16.20
C ALA A 57 -7.43 1.18 16.82
N ILE A 58 -8.16 1.95 15.99
CA ILE A 58 -9.32 2.74 16.44
C ILE A 58 -10.44 1.80 16.89
N GLN A 59 -10.78 0.79 16.08
CA GLN A 59 -11.83 -0.18 16.40
C GLN A 59 -11.56 -0.88 17.74
N ARG A 60 -10.35 -1.41 17.94
CA ARG A 60 -9.95 -2.06 19.20
C ARG A 60 -10.11 -1.15 20.43
N ARG A 61 -9.89 0.16 20.27
CA ARG A 61 -10.07 1.11 21.38
C ARG A 61 -11.54 1.36 21.69
N MET A 62 -12.39 1.42 20.66
CA MET A 62 -13.84 1.55 20.83
C MET A 62 -14.42 0.29 21.48
N ASP A 63 -13.99 -0.90 21.04
CA ASP A 63 -14.42 -2.17 21.61
C ASP A 63 -14.08 -2.25 23.10
N LYS A 64 -12.82 -1.92 23.47
CA LYS A 64 -12.38 -1.90 24.88
C LYS A 64 -13.13 -0.87 25.73
N LEU A 65 -13.50 0.28 25.17
CA LEU A 65 -14.35 1.26 25.85
C LEU A 65 -15.75 0.70 26.08
N GLY A 66 -16.30 -0.02 25.09
CA GLY A 66 -17.57 -0.71 25.19
C GLY A 66 -17.55 -1.76 26.29
N GLU A 67 -16.56 -2.65 26.31
CA GLU A 67 -16.35 -3.65 27.35
C GLU A 67 -16.36 -3.02 28.75
N ARG A 68 -15.55 -1.96 28.96
CA ARG A 68 -15.49 -1.27 30.25
C ARG A 68 -16.82 -0.66 30.69
N TYR A 69 -17.63 -0.21 29.74
CA TYR A 69 -18.96 0.33 30.03
C TYR A 69 -19.93 -0.80 30.42
N TYR A 70 -19.95 -1.89 29.66
CA TYR A 70 -20.79 -3.05 29.96
C TYR A 70 -20.42 -3.74 31.27
N ASP A 71 -19.15 -3.75 31.62
CA ASP A 71 -18.64 -4.27 32.90
C ASP A 71 -18.92 -3.32 34.08
N GLY A 72 -19.50 -2.14 33.84
CA GLY A 72 -19.78 -1.12 34.86
C GLY A 72 -18.53 -0.42 35.41
N ALA A 73 -17.38 -0.59 34.78
CA ALA A 73 -16.11 0.02 35.19
C ALA A 73 -16.01 1.51 34.83
N ILE A 74 -16.86 2.00 33.92
CA ILE A 74 -17.02 3.42 33.57
C ILE A 74 -18.51 3.76 33.44
N ASN A 75 -18.84 5.02 33.68
CA ASN A 75 -20.21 5.51 33.51
C ASN A 75 -20.50 5.93 32.05
N ALA A 76 -21.78 6.20 31.74
CA ALA A 76 -22.20 6.52 30.38
C ALA A 76 -21.56 7.81 29.83
N MET A 77 -21.30 8.80 30.69
CA MET A 77 -20.66 10.06 30.28
C MET A 77 -19.20 9.84 29.90
N GLU A 78 -18.46 9.07 30.71
CA GLU A 78 -17.08 8.68 30.44
C GLU A 78 -16.95 7.86 29.16
N TYR A 79 -17.94 6.99 28.89
CA TYR A 79 -17.99 6.23 27.65
C TYR A 79 -18.17 7.14 26.43
N LEU A 80 -19.13 8.08 26.47
CA LEU A 80 -19.40 9.01 25.38
C LEU A 80 -18.22 9.97 25.12
N ASP A 81 -17.60 10.50 26.19
CA ASP A 81 -16.40 11.33 26.08
C ASP A 81 -15.22 10.53 25.50
N GLY A 82 -15.04 9.28 25.94
CA GLY A 82 -14.03 8.38 25.40
C GLY A 82 -14.21 8.11 23.90
N LEU A 83 -15.45 7.84 23.45
CA LEU A 83 -15.76 7.66 22.03
C LEU A 83 -15.50 8.94 21.23
N SER A 84 -15.94 10.09 21.74
CA SER A 84 -15.71 11.40 21.11
C SER A 84 -14.21 11.66 20.90
N PHE A 85 -13.38 11.38 21.90
CA PHE A 85 -11.93 11.54 21.82
C PHE A 85 -11.28 10.58 20.80
N VAL A 86 -11.71 9.32 20.78
CA VAL A 86 -11.18 8.31 19.83
C VAL A 86 -11.51 8.70 18.39
N VAL A 87 -12.73 9.17 18.13
CA VAL A 87 -13.18 9.62 16.80
C VAL A 87 -12.46 10.91 16.39
N ALA A 88 -12.34 11.89 17.30
CA ALA A 88 -11.64 13.14 17.02
C ALA A 88 -10.16 12.92 16.67
N LYS A 89 -9.51 11.96 17.33
CA LYS A 89 -8.11 11.60 17.06
C LYS A 89 -7.91 10.86 15.74
N GLY A 90 -8.94 10.17 15.23
CA GLY A 90 -8.93 9.50 13.93
C GLY A 90 -9.07 10.44 12.72
N LYS A 91 -9.50 11.69 12.93
CA LYS A 91 -9.65 12.72 11.87
C LYS A 91 -8.37 13.54 11.60
N LYS A 92 -7.33 13.40 12.42
CA LYS A 92 -6.01 14.03 12.23
C LYS A 92 -5.06 13.07 11.51
#